data_AF-A0A1V2XSP5-F1
#
_entry.id   AF-A0A1V2XSP5-F1
#
_cell.length_a   1.000
_cell.length_b   1.000
_cell.length_c   1.000
_cell.angle_alpha   90.00
_cell.angle_beta   90.00
_cell.angle_gamma   90.00
#
_symmetry.space_group_name_H-M   'P 1'
#
loop_
_entity.id
_entity.type
_entity.pdbx_description
1 polymer ?
#
loop_
_entity_poly.entity_id
_entity_poly.type
_entity_poly.pdbx_seq_one_letter_code
_entity_poly.pdbx_strand_id
1 'polypeptide(L)'
;MTITTLSSRELNQDVTKAKKATKDGPVFITDRGRPAHVLLSFEEYQRLTRQRRNIADALAMPGVEDIEFDPPRANVKIKEVDF
;
A
#
# COMPACT_ATOMS: atom_id res chain seq x y z
N MET A 1 -8.04 12.15 6.03
CA MET A 1 -7.26 12.16 4.78
C MET A 1 -7.92 13.15 3.86
N THR A 2 -7.25 14.25 3.54
CA THR A 2 -7.79 15.31 2.68
C THR A 2 -7.17 15.16 1.30
N ILE A 3 -8.00 15.06 0.27
CA ILE A 3 -7.52 15.04 -1.12
C ILE A 3 -7.49 16.47 -1.62
N THR A 4 -6.31 16.93 -1.99
CA THR A 4 -6.14 18.26 -2.60
C THR A 4 -6.05 18.10 -4.11
N THR A 5 -6.74 18.95 -4.86
CA THR A 5 -6.63 18.98 -6.33
C THR A 5 -6.09 20.34 -6.76
N LEU A 6 -5.08 20.32 -7.61
CA LEU A 6 -4.45 21.50 -8.21
C LEU A 6 -4.39 21.33 -9.72
N SER A 7 -4.40 22.42 -10.46
CA SER A 7 -3.97 22.44 -11.86
C SER A 7 -2.44 22.42 -11.96
N SER A 8 -1.91 22.01 -13.11
CA SER A 8 -0.48 22.14 -13.43
C SER A 8 0.02 23.59 -13.26
N ARG A 9 -0.84 24.58 -13.54
CA ARG A 9 -0.51 25.99 -13.36
C ARG A 9 -0.39 26.37 -11.88
N GLU A 10 -1.33 25.95 -11.04
CA GLU A 10 -1.27 26.22 -9.59
C GLU A 10 -0.07 25.54 -8.93
N LEU A 11 0.27 24.31 -9.36
CA LEU A 11 1.49 23.64 -8.91
C LEU A 11 2.74 24.46 -9.25
N ASN A 12 2.86 24.92 -10.51
CA ASN A 12 4.02 25.70 -10.95
C ASN A 12 4.11 27.06 -10.26
N GLN A 13 2.98 27.63 -9.85
CA GLN A 13 2.93 28.90 -9.14
C GLN A 13 3.33 28.76 -7.66
N ASP A 14 3.00 27.63 -7.01
CA ASP A 14 3.32 27.39 -5.60
C ASP A 14 3.63 25.91 -5.29
N VAL A 15 4.82 25.48 -5.71
CA VAL A 15 5.33 24.12 -5.48
C VAL A 15 5.47 23.82 -3.99
N THR A 16 5.82 24.82 -3.17
CA THR A 16 6.03 24.65 -1.73
C THR A 16 4.73 24.33 -1.01
N LYS A 17 3.63 25.00 -1.37
CA LYS A 17 2.31 24.69 -0.84
C LYS A 17 1.85 23.29 -1.25
N ALA A 18 2.07 22.89 -2.50
CA ALA A 18 1.76 21.54 -2.96
C ALA A 18 2.50 20.47 -2.13
N LYS A 19 3.82 20.64 -1.91
CA LYS A 19 4.63 19.76 -1.06
C LYS A 19 4.19 19.75 0.41
N LYS A 20 3.67 20.86 0.94
CA LYS A 20 3.11 20.89 2.31
C LYS A 20 1.81 20.12 2.38
N ALA A 21 0.93 20.28 1.38
CA ALA A 21 -0.34 19.58 1.31
C ALA A 21 -0.19 18.06 1.24
N THR A 22 0.93 17.54 0.71
CA THR A 22 1.20 16.09 0.71
C THR A 22 1.30 15.46 2.11
N LYS A 23 1.44 16.27 3.17
CA LYS A 23 1.44 15.78 4.55
C LYS A 23 0.05 15.35 5.02
N ASP A 24 -1.00 15.93 4.44
CA ASP A 24 -2.40 15.70 4.84
C ASP A 24 -3.11 14.67 3.94
N GLY A 25 -2.51 14.39 2.77
CA GLY A 25 -3.00 13.41 1.80
C GLY A 25 -2.43 13.60 0.40
N PRO A 26 -2.88 12.80 -0.59
CA PRO A 26 -2.43 12.93 -1.96
C PRO A 26 -2.87 14.26 -2.59
N VAL A 27 -1.99 14.80 -3.44
CA VAL A 27 -2.28 16.00 -4.24
C VAL A 27 -2.45 15.59 -5.70
N PHE A 28 -3.65 15.72 -6.22
CA PHE A 28 -3.98 15.43 -7.61
C PHE A 28 -3.64 16.66 -8.46
N ILE A 29 -2.93 16.44 -9.55
CA ILE A 29 -2.53 17.48 -10.50
C ILE A 29 -3.31 17.25 -11.78
N THR A 30 -4.04 18.27 -12.20
CA THR A 30 -4.90 18.21 -13.38
C THR A 30 -4.28 18.93 -14.57
N ASP A 31 -4.48 18.35 -15.75
CA ASP A 31 -4.31 19.01 -17.03
C ASP A 31 -5.66 19.10 -17.74
N ARG A 32 -6.03 20.29 -18.21
CA ARG A 32 -7.33 20.57 -18.85
C ARG A 32 -8.54 20.00 -18.08
N GLY A 33 -8.51 20.09 -16.76
CA GLY A 33 -9.60 19.63 -15.88
C GLY A 33 -9.64 18.12 -15.61
N ARG A 34 -8.67 17.34 -16.10
CA ARG A 34 -8.57 15.89 -15.85
C ARG A 34 -7.34 15.58 -15.00
N PRO A 35 -7.43 14.72 -13.98
CA PRO A 35 -6.26 14.24 -13.26
C PRO A 35 -5.25 13.61 -14.21
N ALA A 36 -4.00 14.07 -14.15
CA ALA A 36 -2.90 13.59 -14.97
C ALA A 36 -1.75 13.03 -14.12
N HIS A 37 -1.50 13.64 -12.96
CA HIS A 37 -0.46 13.20 -12.03
C HIS A 37 -0.93 13.26 -10.58
N VAL A 38 -0.21 12.58 -9.70
CA VAL A 38 -0.41 12.65 -8.25
C VAL A 38 0.95 12.91 -7.61
N LEU A 39 1.00 13.85 -6.67
CA LEU A 39 2.15 14.12 -5.81
C LEU A 39 1.88 13.55 -4.42
N LEU A 40 2.88 12.84 -3.89
CA LEU A 40 2.88 12.22 -2.56
C LEU A 40 4.10 12.65 -1.77
N SER A 41 4.02 12.57 -0.45
CA SER A 41 5.22 12.52 0.37
C SER A 41 5.97 11.22 0.07
N PHE A 42 7.29 11.23 0.23
CA PHE A 42 8.08 10.01 -0.01
C PHE A 42 7.70 8.89 0.96
N GLU A 43 7.36 9.22 2.21
CA GLU A 43 6.86 8.27 3.19
C GLU A 43 5.57 7.56 2.72
N GLU A 44 4.61 8.32 2.18
CA GLU A 44 3.36 7.75 1.70
C GLU A 44 3.58 6.90 0.43
N TYR A 45 4.47 7.36 -0.46
CA TYR A 45 4.93 6.56 -1.58
C TYR A 45 5.57 5.24 -1.12
N GLN A 46 6.44 5.27 -0.11
CA GLN A 46 7.05 4.07 0.45
C GLN A 46 6.01 3.16 1.10
N ARG A 47 4.99 3.71 1.77
CA ARG A 47 3.90 2.93 2.36
C ARG A 47 3.10 2.19 1.29
N LEU A 48 2.81 2.84 0.16
CA LEU A 48 2.09 2.25 -0.97
C LEU A 48 2.93 1.25 -1.76
N THR A 49 4.23 1.52 -1.93
CA THR A 49 5.14 0.70 -2.73
C THR A 49 5.89 -0.36 -1.94
N ARG A 50 5.79 -0.35 -0.61
CA ARG A 50 6.23 -1.47 0.23
C ARG A 50 5.55 -2.72 -0.30
N GLN A 51 6.34 -3.58 -0.94
CA GLN A 51 5.94 -4.97 -1.15
C GLN A 51 5.59 -5.51 0.23
N ARG A 52 4.31 -5.77 0.47
CA ARG A 52 3.92 -6.65 1.58
C ARG A 52 4.76 -7.91 1.38
N ARG A 53 5.41 -8.39 2.45
CA ARG A 53 6.13 -9.66 2.39
C ARG A 53 5.22 -10.65 1.68
N ASN A 54 5.72 -11.26 0.61
CA ASN A 54 5.02 -12.34 -0.05
C ASN A 54 4.68 -13.35 1.05
N ILE A 55 3.41 -13.80 1.11
CA ILE A 55 2.99 -14.75 2.14
C ILE A 55 3.83 -16.04 2.06
N ALA A 56 4.26 -16.42 0.86
CA ALA A 56 5.19 -17.52 0.68
C ALA A 56 6.53 -17.23 1.35
N ASP A 57 7.15 -16.07 1.11
CA ASP A 57 8.42 -15.69 1.76
C ASP A 57 8.28 -15.53 3.28
N ALA A 58 7.11 -15.09 3.75
CA ALA A 58 6.85 -14.89 5.17
C ALA A 58 6.65 -16.21 5.94
N LEU A 59 6.10 -17.23 5.27
CA LEU A 59 5.89 -18.57 5.82
C LEU A 59 7.03 -19.54 5.46
N ALA A 60 7.91 -19.17 4.54
CA ALA A 60 9.04 -19.97 4.16
C ALA A 60 9.97 -20.16 5.35
N MET A 61 10.38 -21.40 5.56
CA MET A 61 11.46 -21.78 6.46
C MET A 61 12.59 -22.33 5.59
N PRO A 62 13.44 -21.47 4.98
CA PRO A 62 14.58 -21.94 4.20
C PRO A 62 15.62 -22.61 5.11
N GLY A 63 16.30 -23.65 4.63
CA GLY A 63 17.27 -24.44 5.39
C GLY A 63 16.68 -25.62 6.17
N VAL A 64 15.39 -25.89 6.01
CA VAL A 64 14.70 -27.06 6.60
C VAL A 64 14.02 -27.93 5.54
N GLU A 65 14.57 -27.93 4.34
CA GLU A 65 14.02 -28.65 3.19
C GLU A 65 13.91 -30.17 3.45
N ASP A 66 14.84 -30.71 4.24
CA ASP A 66 14.95 -32.13 4.55
C ASP A 66 14.30 -32.52 5.89
N ILE A 67 13.54 -31.63 6.54
CA ILE A 67 12.82 -32.02 7.77
C ILE A 67 11.79 -33.10 7.43
N GLU A 68 11.91 -34.24 8.10
CA GLU A 68 10.94 -35.33 8.03
C GLU A 68 9.59 -34.83 8.55
N PHE A 69 8.61 -34.76 7.65
CA PHE A 69 7.26 -34.28 7.95
C PHE A 69 6.29 -35.46 8.07
N ASP A 70 6.13 -35.96 9.29
CA ASP A 70 5.15 -37.00 9.65
C ASP A 70 4.05 -36.44 10.58
N PRO A 71 3.17 -35.55 10.08
CA PRO A 71 2.08 -35.04 10.90
C PRO A 71 1.03 -36.15 11.11
N PRO A 72 0.41 -36.22 12.29
CA PRO A 72 -0.74 -37.10 12.48
C PRO A 72 -1.89 -36.66 11.56
N ARG A 73 -2.74 -37.61 11.15
CA ARG A 73 -3.94 -37.29 10.39
C ARG A 73 -4.79 -36.25 11.12
N ALA A 74 -5.01 -35.10 10.49
CA ALA A 74 -5.86 -34.06 11.04
C ALA A 74 -7.32 -34.54 11.13
N ASN A 75 -7.90 -34.53 12.33
CA ASN A 75 -9.32 -34.78 12.54
C ASN A 75 -10.08 -33.45 12.49
N VAL A 76 -10.39 -33.00 11.28
CA VAL A 76 -11.13 -31.74 11.07
C VAL A 76 -12.61 -32.01 11.28
N LYS A 77 -13.18 -31.43 12.34
CA LYS A 77 -14.63 -31.46 12.61
C LYS A 77 -15.28 -30.21 12.06
N ILE A 78 -16.46 -30.36 11.49
CA ILE A 78 -17.30 -29.23 11.10
C ILE A 78 -17.83 -28.58 12.38
N LYS A 79 -17.59 -27.28 12.56
CA LYS A 79 -18.23 -26.47 13.61
C LYS A 79 -19.39 -25.71 12.99
N GLU A 80 -20.55 -25.76 13.62
CA GLU A 80 -21.69 -24.92 13.24
C GLU A 80 -21.38 -23.43 13.50
N VAL A 81 -22.00 -22.56 12.72
CA VAL A 81 -21.85 -21.10 12.86
C VAL A 81 -22.57 -20.64 14.12
N ASP A 82 -21.86 -19.92 14.99
CA ASP A 82 -22.47 -19.17 16.09
C ASP A 82 -23.12 -17.92 15.50
N PHE A 83 -24.45 -17.80 15.58
CA PHE A 83 -25.22 -16.62 15.17
C PHE A 83 -25.44 -15.66 16.35
#